data_AF-A0A7W7I3I4-F1
#
_entry.id   AF-A0A7W7I3I4-F1
#
_cell.length_a   1.000
_cell.length_b   1.000
_cell.length_c   1.000
_cell.angle_alpha   90.00
_cell.angle_beta   90.00
_cell.angle_gamma   90.00
#
_symmetry.space_group_name_H-M   'P 1'
#
loop_
_entity.id
_entity.type
_entity.pdbx_description
1 polymer ?
#
loop_
_entity_poly.entity_id
_entity_poly.type
_entity_poly.pdbx_seq_one_letter_code
_entity_poly.pdbx_strand_id
1 'polypeptide(L)'
;MGNWFPCLDVIDVPGRHAEKAVTGQARAERSDGTGNRGVPRGRREHDDGGTTTRPRAVVRPTEADAERVGRPNTDAGVSVDRAAYGGHSRRPWNVADYERLHRWADDAYDHIRKYPDAEIIASRLSDVRRLDGSTGFAVDEIGRIRDHVFFEVHPLSDYGGGVVHRRYDASPDIAEAWLRLRSGRVQPEDIVLLEHELAEVRYYDAHPGATYEEAHREANRVSDWQNRVPAPTYEDYLRSWR
;
A
#
# COMPACT_ATOMS: atom_id res chain seq x y z
N MET A 1 -18.15 17.73 -0.89
CA MET A 1 -17.63 16.65 -0.02
C MET A 1 -17.88 15.34 -0.74
N GLY A 2 -16.86 14.77 -1.37
CA GLY A 2 -16.97 13.47 -2.07
C GLY A 2 -16.77 12.37 -1.04
N ASN A 3 -17.79 11.54 -0.83
CA ASN A 3 -17.70 10.40 0.06
C ASN A 3 -16.81 9.32 -0.58
N TRP A 4 -15.94 8.79 0.27
CA TRP A 4 -15.04 7.65 0.08
C TRP A 4 -15.73 6.40 -0.46
N PHE A 5 -15.13 5.76 -1.47
CA PHE A 5 -15.22 4.31 -1.65
C PHE A 5 -13.85 3.74 -1.24
N PRO A 6 -13.70 3.19 -0.03
CA PRO A 6 -12.52 2.40 0.25
C PRO A 6 -12.61 1.07 -0.53
N CYS A 7 -11.49 0.36 -0.67
CA CYS A 7 -11.48 -1.11 -0.82
C CYS A 7 -12.09 -1.82 0.41
N LEU A 8 -13.03 -1.19 1.12
CA LEU A 8 -13.70 -1.64 2.33
C LEU A 8 -15.17 -1.21 2.21
N ASP A 9 -16.09 -2.08 2.62
CA ASP A 9 -17.53 -1.87 2.71
C ASP A 9 -18.34 -1.93 1.40
N VAL A 10 -18.48 -3.14 0.85
CA VAL A 10 -19.79 -3.59 0.39
C VAL A 10 -20.49 -4.27 1.56
N ILE A 11 -21.53 -3.62 2.06
CA ILE A 11 -22.45 -4.13 3.09
C ILE A 11 -23.06 -5.44 2.57
N ASP A 12 -22.73 -6.56 3.22
CA ASP A 12 -23.47 -7.81 3.07
C ASP A 12 -24.87 -7.62 3.64
N VAL A 13 -25.89 -7.73 2.78
CA VAL A 13 -27.30 -7.74 3.19
C VAL A 13 -27.69 -9.22 3.39
N PRO A 14 -27.89 -9.70 4.64
CA PRO A 14 -28.20 -11.11 4.85
C PRO A 14 -29.65 -11.40 4.46
N GLY A 15 -29.82 -11.93 3.25
CA GLY A 15 -31.08 -12.43 2.71
C GLY A 15 -31.03 -13.94 2.49
N ARG A 16 -31.39 -14.70 3.54
CA ARG A 16 -31.97 -16.06 3.57
C ARG A 16 -31.54 -17.06 2.48
N HIS A 17 -31.05 -18.24 2.87
CA HIS A 17 -31.70 -19.53 2.56
C HIS A 17 -31.05 -20.71 3.33
N ALA A 18 -31.90 -21.33 4.16
CA ALA A 18 -32.00 -22.77 4.46
C ALA A 18 -30.73 -23.62 4.68
N GLU A 19 -30.51 -23.97 5.95
CA GLU A 19 -29.80 -25.17 6.38
C GLU A 19 -30.30 -26.43 5.66
N LYS A 20 -29.37 -27.22 5.12
CA LYS A 20 -29.47 -28.68 5.15
C LYS A 20 -28.12 -29.27 5.56
N ALA A 21 -28.13 -29.84 6.76
CA ALA A 21 -27.08 -30.68 7.30
C ALA A 21 -26.96 -31.97 6.48
N VAL A 22 -25.72 -32.35 6.14
CA VAL A 22 -25.33 -33.75 5.95
C VAL A 22 -24.01 -33.99 6.69
N THR A 23 -24.12 -34.89 7.65
CA THR A 23 -23.10 -35.49 8.50
C THR A 23 -22.17 -36.40 7.71
N GLY A 24 -20.88 -36.40 8.07
CA GLY A 24 -19.90 -37.38 7.60
C GLY A 24 -18.64 -37.38 8.47
N GLN A 25 -18.60 -38.24 9.49
CA GLN A 25 -17.45 -38.54 10.33
C GLN A 25 -16.50 -39.54 9.65
N ALA A 26 -15.18 -39.37 9.81
CA ALA A 26 -14.16 -40.41 10.08
C ALA A 26 -12.75 -39.78 9.95
N ARG A 27 -11.66 -40.33 10.49
CA ARG A 27 -11.31 -40.98 11.77
C ARG A 27 -9.77 -40.87 11.81
N ALA A 28 -9.22 -40.70 13.00
CA ALA A 28 -7.80 -40.54 13.30
C ALA A 28 -6.89 -41.69 12.83
N GLU A 29 -5.60 -41.39 12.62
CA GLU A 29 -4.48 -42.26 13.00
C GLU A 29 -3.30 -41.42 13.55
N ARG A 30 -2.64 -42.00 14.56
CA ARG A 30 -1.48 -41.51 15.31
C ARG A 30 -0.25 -42.31 14.87
N SER A 31 0.96 -41.74 15.00
CA SER A 31 2.07 -42.40 15.72
C SER A 31 3.35 -41.53 15.79
N ASP A 32 3.66 -41.19 17.03
CA ASP A 32 4.93 -40.99 17.75
C ASP A 32 6.31 -41.16 17.09
N GLY A 33 7.28 -40.37 17.57
CA GLY A 33 8.72 -40.53 17.34
C GLY A 33 9.61 -39.54 18.12
N THR A 34 9.81 -39.82 19.42
CA THR A 34 10.73 -39.24 20.43
C THR A 34 12.20 -39.00 20.04
N GLY A 35 12.89 -38.00 20.65
CA GLY A 35 14.37 -37.95 20.58
C GLY A 35 15.16 -36.75 21.17
N ASN A 36 15.10 -36.55 22.49
CA ASN A 36 15.77 -35.59 23.39
C ASN A 36 17.31 -35.34 23.29
N ARG A 37 17.77 -34.10 23.61
CA ARG A 37 18.98 -33.66 24.42
C ARG A 37 19.45 -32.26 23.94
N GLY A 38 19.91 -31.30 24.74
CA GLY A 38 20.21 -31.13 26.17
C GLY A 38 20.88 -29.75 26.36
N VAL A 39 20.64 -29.08 27.48
CA VAL A 39 21.27 -27.81 27.92
C VAL A 39 22.50 -28.18 28.79
N PRO A 40 23.53 -27.31 28.98
CA PRO A 40 23.52 -26.47 30.20
C PRO A 40 24.18 -25.07 30.08
N ARG A 41 24.02 -24.34 31.18
CA ARG A 41 24.27 -22.92 31.52
C ARG A 41 25.74 -22.52 31.78
N GLY A 42 26.01 -21.20 31.77
CA GLY A 42 27.05 -20.50 32.57
C GLY A 42 26.88 -18.95 32.46
N ARG A 43 26.41 -18.24 33.51
CA ARG A 43 27.14 -17.39 34.51
C ARG A 43 27.80 -16.11 33.92
N ARG A 44 27.35 -14.89 34.32
CA ARG A 44 27.84 -14.00 35.43
C ARG A 44 29.26 -13.46 35.14
N GLU A 45 29.67 -12.20 35.34
CA GLU A 45 29.25 -11.01 36.12
C GLU A 45 30.26 -9.85 35.80
N HIS A 46 29.83 -8.60 36.00
CA HIS A 46 30.57 -7.41 36.52
C HIS A 46 31.83 -6.75 35.89
N ASP A 47 31.75 -5.40 35.89
CA ASP A 47 32.75 -4.36 36.27
C ASP A 47 33.33 -3.35 35.25
N ASP A 48 32.91 -2.09 35.49
CA ASP A 48 33.67 -0.85 35.78
C ASP A 48 34.41 0.03 34.74
N GLY A 49 34.13 1.34 34.89
CA GLY A 49 34.93 2.51 34.48
C GLY A 49 34.46 3.19 33.18
N GLY A 50 33.88 4.40 33.12
CA GLY A 50 34.06 5.60 33.92
C GLY A 50 35.07 6.56 33.24
N THR A 51 34.60 7.57 32.49
CA THR A 51 35.12 8.97 32.53
C THR A 51 34.36 9.91 31.56
N THR A 52 33.76 10.90 32.20
CA THR A 52 33.22 12.19 31.74
C THR A 52 34.18 13.00 30.87
N THR A 53 33.69 13.66 29.80
CA THR A 53 33.99 15.09 29.53
C THR A 53 32.88 15.72 28.66
N ARG A 54 32.42 16.89 29.12
CA ARG A 54 31.28 17.69 28.66
C ARG A 54 31.56 18.42 27.33
N PRO A 55 30.53 18.68 26.49
CA PRO A 55 30.64 19.61 25.39
C PRO A 55 30.51 21.08 25.85
N ARG A 56 31.30 21.95 25.20
CA ARG A 56 31.38 23.40 25.40
C ARG A 56 30.22 24.09 24.67
N ALA A 57 29.59 25.05 25.34
CA ALA A 57 28.40 25.77 24.88
C ALA A 57 28.73 27.16 24.29
N VAL A 58 27.69 27.73 23.65
CA VAL A 58 27.42 29.15 23.30
C VAL A 58 28.13 29.58 22.00
N VAL A 59 27.43 30.12 20.97
CA VAL A 59 26.74 31.43 20.93
C VAL A 59 25.57 31.45 19.93
N ARG A 60 24.44 32.05 20.34
CA ARG A 60 23.31 32.49 19.50
C ARG A 60 23.56 33.93 19.02
N PRO A 61 23.26 34.31 17.76
CA PRO A 61 23.01 35.70 17.41
C PRO A 61 21.53 36.04 17.62
N THR A 62 21.32 37.22 18.19
CA THR A 62 20.06 37.88 18.53
C THR A 62 19.42 38.56 17.33
N GLU A 63 18.10 38.61 17.32
CA GLU A 63 17.26 39.46 16.46
C GLU A 63 17.56 40.94 16.72
N ALA A 64 17.74 41.71 15.65
CA ALA A 64 17.52 43.16 15.64
C ALA A 64 17.17 43.60 14.21
N ASP A 65 16.27 44.57 14.14
CA ASP A 65 15.87 45.39 12.99
C ASP A 65 14.57 44.97 12.28
N ALA A 66 13.50 45.28 13.01
CA ALA A 66 12.18 45.60 12.47
C ALA A 66 12.20 46.90 11.63
N GLU A 67 11.13 47.05 10.84
CA GLU A 67 10.61 48.29 10.21
C GLU A 67 11.27 48.71 8.87
N ARG A 68 10.56 49.08 7.78
CA ARG A 68 9.13 49.33 7.50
C ARG A 68 9.01 49.65 5.98
N VAL A 69 7.76 49.61 5.50
CA VAL A 69 7.17 50.33 4.34
C VAL A 69 7.02 49.54 3.03
N GLY A 70 5.75 49.40 2.60
CA GLY A 70 5.39 49.53 1.20
C GLY A 70 4.48 48.43 0.62
N ARG A 71 3.18 48.51 0.87
CA ARG A 71 2.19 47.95 -0.07
C ARG A 71 2.01 48.92 -1.24
N PRO A 72 1.86 48.41 -2.47
CA PRO A 72 0.62 48.71 -3.16
C PRO A 72 -0.05 47.47 -3.76
N ASN A 73 -1.35 47.64 -3.94
CA ASN A 73 -2.35 46.71 -4.45
C ASN A 73 -2.36 46.79 -6.00
N THR A 74 -2.58 45.67 -6.71
CA THR A 74 -3.61 45.49 -7.77
C THR A 74 -3.35 44.27 -8.65
N ASP A 75 -4.28 43.32 -8.54
CA ASP A 75 -4.97 42.57 -9.60
C ASP A 75 -4.20 42.15 -10.87
N ALA A 76 -3.77 40.89 -10.91
CA ALA A 76 -3.58 40.12 -12.15
C ALA A 76 -3.62 38.63 -11.84
N GLY A 77 -4.56 37.92 -12.48
CA GLY A 77 -4.71 36.47 -12.61
C GLY A 77 -3.88 35.57 -11.70
N VAL A 78 -4.54 34.96 -10.71
CA VAL A 78 -3.95 33.84 -9.96
C VAL A 78 -3.92 32.62 -10.87
N SER A 79 -2.88 32.51 -11.70
CA SER A 79 -2.27 31.22 -11.97
C SER A 79 -1.84 30.69 -10.61
N VAL A 80 -2.65 29.81 -10.02
CA VAL A 80 -2.26 29.05 -8.83
C VAL A 80 -1.13 28.13 -9.28
N ASP A 81 0.08 28.64 -9.14
CA ASP A 81 1.31 27.87 -9.23
C ASP A 81 1.19 26.73 -8.22
N ARG A 82 0.84 25.53 -8.73
CA ARG A 82 0.72 24.27 -7.98
C ARG A 82 2.03 23.87 -7.27
N ALA A 83 3.08 24.68 -7.43
CA ALA A 83 4.41 24.53 -6.83
C ALA A 83 4.57 25.15 -5.43
N ALA A 84 3.57 25.87 -4.89
CA ALA A 84 3.73 26.65 -3.66
C ALA A 84 3.36 25.91 -2.34
N TYR A 85 2.73 24.73 -2.40
CA TYR A 85 2.66 23.86 -1.23
C TYR A 85 3.75 22.81 -1.40
N GLY A 86 4.86 22.96 -0.67
CA GLY A 86 5.87 21.92 -0.54
C GLY A 86 5.24 20.67 0.07
N GLY A 87 4.59 19.86 -0.78
CA GLY A 87 3.98 18.60 -0.43
C GLY A 87 5.08 17.65 -0.02
N HIS A 88 5.09 17.25 1.24
CA HIS A 88 6.04 16.26 1.72
C HIS A 88 5.86 14.99 0.89
N SER A 89 6.91 14.55 0.20
CA SER A 89 6.86 13.36 -0.66
C SER A 89 6.72 12.05 0.14
N ARG A 90 6.90 12.14 1.45
CA ARG A 90 6.69 11.07 2.42
C ARG A 90 5.23 10.98 2.82
N ARG A 91 4.71 9.75 2.93
CA ARG A 91 3.36 9.50 3.44
C ARG A 91 3.19 10.18 4.80
N PRO A 92 2.12 10.97 5.00
CA PRO A 92 1.85 11.61 6.28
C PRO A 92 1.75 10.61 7.43
N TRP A 93 2.34 10.95 8.58
CA TRP A 93 2.28 10.13 9.79
C TRP A 93 0.89 10.11 10.41
N ASN A 94 0.20 11.25 10.40
CA ASN A 94 -1.14 11.38 10.94
C ASN A 94 -2.17 10.87 9.92
N VAL A 95 -2.56 9.61 10.05
CA VAL A 95 -3.59 8.99 9.20
C VAL A 95 -4.97 9.64 9.35
N ALA A 96 -5.22 10.38 10.44
CA ALA A 96 -6.47 11.14 10.61
C ALA A 96 -6.51 12.43 9.78
N ASP A 97 -5.37 12.89 9.24
CA ASP A 97 -5.33 13.98 8.26
C ASP A 97 -5.62 13.41 6.86
N TYR A 98 -6.89 13.03 6.66
CA TYR A 98 -7.36 12.38 5.44
C TYR A 98 -7.07 13.20 4.19
N GLU A 99 -7.17 14.53 4.26
CA GLU A 99 -6.89 15.40 3.11
C GLU A 99 -5.42 15.37 2.71
N ARG A 100 -4.49 15.42 3.67
CA ARG A 100 -3.06 15.27 3.36
C ARG A 100 -2.74 13.87 2.86
N LEU A 101 -3.32 12.85 3.46
CA LEU A 101 -3.08 11.47 3.06
C LEU A 101 -3.56 11.20 1.63
N HIS A 102 -4.75 11.68 1.28
CA HIS A 102 -5.30 11.57 -0.07
C HIS A 102 -4.45 12.32 -1.09
N ARG A 103 -4.07 13.57 -0.81
CA ARG A 103 -3.18 14.34 -1.70
C ARG A 103 -1.84 13.65 -1.93
N TRP A 104 -1.26 13.08 -0.87
CA TRP A 104 -0.03 12.30 -1.00
C TRP A 104 -0.23 11.06 -1.89
N ALA A 105 -1.34 10.34 -1.73
CA ALA A 105 -1.66 9.19 -2.57
C ALA A 105 -1.82 9.59 -4.05
N ASP A 106 -2.51 10.69 -4.33
CA ASP A 106 -2.66 11.23 -5.69
C ASP A 106 -1.28 11.55 -6.31
N ASP A 107 -0.43 12.28 -5.58
CA ASP A 107 0.91 12.64 -6.04
C ASP A 107 1.80 11.41 -6.23
N ALA A 108 1.67 10.40 -5.37
CA ALA A 108 2.38 9.13 -5.48
C ALA A 108 1.93 8.34 -6.73
N TYR A 109 0.62 8.25 -6.99
CA TYR A 109 0.06 7.62 -8.19
C TYR A 109 0.56 8.32 -9.46
N ASP A 110 0.53 9.66 -9.48
CA ASP A 110 1.07 10.44 -10.60
C ASP A 110 2.57 10.21 -10.79
N HIS A 111 3.33 10.02 -9.72
CA HIS A 111 4.74 9.68 -9.80
C HIS A 111 4.98 8.24 -10.31
N ILE A 112 4.19 7.26 -9.86
CA ILE A 112 4.25 5.87 -10.33
C ILE A 112 3.92 5.80 -11.83
N ARG A 113 2.89 6.52 -12.28
CA ARG A 113 2.49 6.54 -13.69
C ARG A 113 3.58 7.05 -14.63
N LYS A 114 4.38 8.03 -14.19
CA LYS A 114 5.42 8.67 -15.01
C LYS A 114 6.57 7.74 -15.41
N TYR A 115 6.86 6.71 -14.63
CA TYR A 115 8.06 5.90 -14.82
C TYR A 115 7.70 4.43 -14.92
N PRO A 116 8.09 3.74 -16.01
CA PRO A 116 7.97 2.29 -16.06
C PRO A 116 8.92 1.66 -15.05
N ASP A 117 8.40 0.70 -14.29
CA ASP A 117 9.07 0.02 -13.18
C ASP A 117 8.78 -1.50 -13.15
N ALA A 118 8.03 -2.04 -14.13
CA ALA A 118 7.69 -3.47 -14.18
C ALA A 118 8.94 -4.38 -14.22
N GLU A 119 9.94 -4.05 -15.06
CA GLU A 119 11.18 -4.83 -15.15
C GLU A 119 11.93 -4.91 -13.83
N ILE A 120 12.08 -3.77 -13.13
CA ILE A 120 12.83 -3.75 -11.87
C ILE A 120 12.06 -4.45 -10.76
N ILE A 121 10.73 -4.35 -10.74
CA ILE A 121 9.89 -5.05 -9.77
C ILE A 121 10.01 -6.56 -10.02
N ALA A 122 9.82 -7.03 -11.25
CA ALA A 122 9.95 -8.45 -11.61
C ALA A 122 11.34 -9.00 -11.27
N SER A 123 12.42 -8.25 -11.57
CA SER A 123 13.78 -8.63 -11.20
C SER A 123 13.94 -8.83 -9.69
N ARG A 124 13.40 -7.92 -8.87
CA ARG A 124 13.48 -8.01 -7.40
C ARG A 124 12.61 -9.11 -6.81
N LEU A 125 11.60 -9.55 -7.54
CA LEU A 125 10.71 -10.63 -7.14
C LEU A 125 11.13 -12.00 -7.68
N SER A 126 12.23 -12.09 -8.44
CA SER A 126 12.63 -13.31 -9.16
C SER A 126 12.78 -14.56 -8.29
N ASP A 127 13.14 -14.40 -7.01
CA ASP A 127 13.28 -15.51 -6.04
C ASP A 127 12.12 -15.59 -5.02
N VAL A 128 11.06 -14.80 -5.19
CA VAL A 128 9.94 -14.75 -4.24
C VAL A 128 8.94 -15.86 -4.54
N ARG A 129 8.60 -16.65 -3.52
CA ARG A 129 7.58 -17.69 -3.61
C ARG A 129 6.18 -17.09 -3.70
N ARG A 130 5.39 -17.55 -4.67
CA ARG A 130 4.00 -17.16 -4.89
C ARG A 130 3.01 -18.03 -4.13
N LEU A 131 1.75 -17.58 -4.04
CA LEU A 131 0.71 -18.26 -3.27
C LEU A 131 0.35 -19.63 -3.88
N ASP A 132 0.44 -19.75 -5.19
CA ASP A 132 0.20 -21.00 -5.94
C ASP A 132 1.39 -21.97 -5.92
N GLY A 133 2.50 -21.58 -5.29
CA GLY A 133 3.73 -22.36 -5.30
C GLY A 133 4.54 -22.25 -6.61
N SER A 134 4.33 -21.21 -7.41
CA SER A 134 5.31 -20.77 -8.40
C SER A 134 6.33 -19.80 -7.75
N THR A 135 7.31 -19.33 -8.53
CA THR A 135 8.35 -18.41 -8.04
C THR A 135 8.48 -17.25 -9.02
N GLY A 136 8.47 -16.03 -8.50
CA GLY A 136 8.60 -14.79 -9.25
C GLY A 136 7.38 -14.42 -10.10
N PHE A 137 7.37 -13.16 -10.52
CA PHE A 137 6.35 -12.60 -11.41
C PHE A 137 7.01 -12.25 -12.74
N ALA A 138 6.34 -12.58 -13.84
CA ALA A 138 6.79 -12.15 -15.16
C ALA A 138 6.67 -10.62 -15.29
N VAL A 139 7.53 -10.02 -16.11
CA VAL A 139 7.48 -8.57 -16.41
C VAL A 139 6.10 -8.18 -16.94
N ASP A 140 5.51 -9.01 -17.80
CA ASP A 140 4.18 -8.78 -18.36
C ASP A 140 3.08 -8.85 -17.29
N GLU A 141 3.19 -9.74 -16.30
CA GLU A 141 2.23 -9.79 -15.17
C GLU A 141 2.28 -8.51 -14.35
N ILE A 142 3.48 -8.04 -13.99
CA ILE A 142 3.64 -6.78 -13.26
C ILE A 142 3.14 -5.59 -14.10
N GLY A 143 3.42 -5.59 -15.41
CA GLY A 143 2.92 -4.59 -16.34
C GLY A 143 1.39 -4.54 -16.37
N ARG A 144 0.73 -5.70 -16.47
CA ARG A 144 -0.75 -5.77 -16.50
C ARG A 144 -1.37 -5.34 -15.17
N ILE A 145 -0.79 -5.73 -14.05
CA ILE A 145 -1.22 -5.25 -12.72
C ILE A 145 -1.08 -3.73 -12.63
N ARG A 146 0.05 -3.19 -13.09
CA ARG A 146 0.30 -1.73 -13.07
C ARG A 146 -0.75 -1.00 -13.91
N ASP A 147 -1.05 -1.49 -15.11
CA ASP A 147 -2.02 -0.86 -15.98
C ASP A 147 -3.42 -0.91 -15.36
N HIS A 148 -3.82 -2.06 -14.82
CA HIS A 148 -5.07 -2.25 -14.09
C HIS A 148 -5.25 -1.27 -12.93
N VAL A 149 -4.27 -1.16 -12.04
CA VAL A 149 -4.36 -0.34 -10.83
C VAL A 149 -4.27 1.16 -11.16
N PHE A 150 -3.37 1.56 -12.05
CA PHE A 150 -3.01 2.98 -12.20
C PHE A 150 -3.58 3.66 -13.45
N PHE A 151 -3.91 2.93 -14.52
CA PHE A 151 -4.19 3.51 -15.83
C PHE A 151 -5.58 3.19 -16.39
N GLU A 152 -6.05 1.98 -16.17
CA GLU A 152 -7.30 1.47 -16.73
C GLU A 152 -8.54 2.11 -16.09
N VAL A 153 -9.62 2.07 -16.85
CA VAL A 153 -10.93 2.62 -16.48
C VAL A 153 -11.85 1.45 -16.23
N HIS A 154 -12.49 1.45 -15.06
CA HIS A 154 -13.27 0.31 -14.56
C HIS A 154 -14.75 0.66 -14.43
N PRO A 155 -15.66 -0.31 -14.60
CA PRO A 155 -17.09 -0.16 -14.34
C PRO A 155 -17.35 -0.20 -12.82
N LEU A 156 -17.41 0.98 -12.20
CA LEU A 156 -17.66 1.15 -10.76
C LEU A 156 -19.13 1.47 -10.49
N SER A 157 -19.69 0.97 -9.39
CA SER A 157 -21.03 1.40 -8.95
C SER A 157 -21.05 2.87 -8.52
N ASP A 158 -22.08 3.59 -8.91
CA ASP A 158 -22.41 4.91 -8.37
C ASP A 158 -23.37 4.83 -7.18
N TYR A 159 -23.50 5.93 -6.43
CA TYR A 159 -24.39 6.01 -5.26
C TYR A 159 -25.88 5.84 -5.59
N GLY A 160 -26.27 6.00 -6.86
CA GLY A 160 -27.63 5.80 -7.36
C GLY A 160 -27.88 4.39 -7.90
N GLY A 161 -26.91 3.47 -7.83
CA GLY A 161 -27.01 2.12 -8.38
C GLY A 161 -26.74 2.01 -9.89
N GLY A 162 -26.25 3.08 -10.52
CA GLY A 162 -25.74 3.07 -11.89
C GLY A 162 -24.28 2.61 -11.96
N VAL A 163 -23.76 2.39 -13.17
CA VAL A 163 -22.36 2.05 -13.42
C VAL A 163 -21.65 3.24 -14.07
N VAL A 164 -20.59 3.73 -13.44
CA VAL A 164 -19.71 4.78 -13.96
C VAL A 164 -18.37 4.20 -14.35
N HIS A 165 -17.85 4.62 -15.51
CA HIS A 165 -16.56 4.20 -16.00
C HIS A 165 -15.50 5.24 -15.63
N ARG A 166 -14.68 4.95 -14.62
CA ARG A 166 -13.58 5.82 -14.19
C ARG A 166 -12.37 5.02 -13.70
N ARG A 167 -11.22 5.67 -13.58
CA ARG A 167 -10.07 5.09 -12.89
C ARG A 167 -10.36 4.95 -11.40
N TYR A 168 -9.63 4.07 -10.74
CA TYR A 168 -9.63 4.00 -9.28
C TYR A 168 -9.14 5.32 -8.66
N ASP A 169 -9.76 5.67 -7.53
CA ASP A 169 -9.31 6.73 -6.66
C ASP A 169 -7.99 6.29 -5.99
N ALA A 170 -7.07 7.22 -5.72
CA ALA A 170 -5.74 6.86 -5.22
C ALA A 170 -5.81 6.31 -3.78
N SER A 171 -5.38 5.06 -3.59
CA SER A 171 -5.26 4.44 -2.27
C SER A 171 -3.86 4.65 -1.68
N PRO A 172 -3.72 5.22 -0.46
CA PRO A 172 -2.41 5.41 0.15
C PRO A 172 -1.70 4.09 0.46
N ASP A 173 -2.45 3.03 0.78
CA ASP A 173 -1.87 1.73 1.11
C ASP A 173 -1.34 1.00 -0.13
N ILE A 174 -2.08 1.06 -1.25
CA ILE A 174 -1.63 0.55 -2.54
C ILE A 174 -0.42 1.35 -3.03
N ALA A 175 -0.42 2.68 -2.87
CA ALA A 175 0.73 3.51 -3.21
C ALA A 175 2.00 3.06 -2.47
N GLU A 176 1.92 2.86 -1.15
CA GLU A 176 3.09 2.39 -0.39
C GLU A 176 3.53 0.99 -0.79
N ALA A 177 2.59 0.05 -0.98
CA ALA A 177 2.90 -1.30 -1.43
C ALA A 177 3.67 -1.27 -2.75
N TRP A 178 3.19 -0.46 -3.71
CA TRP A 178 3.89 -0.28 -4.99
C TRP A 178 5.28 0.34 -4.82
N LEU A 179 5.44 1.34 -3.95
CA LEU A 179 6.74 1.96 -3.67
C LEU A 179 7.72 0.99 -3.00
N ARG A 180 7.24 0.08 -2.14
CA ARG A 180 8.05 -1.01 -1.55
C ARG A 180 8.49 -2.02 -2.60
N LEU A 181 7.58 -2.49 -3.45
CA LEU A 181 7.87 -3.33 -4.61
C LEU A 181 8.94 -2.71 -5.51
N ARG A 182 8.72 -1.45 -5.88
CA ARG A 182 9.61 -0.64 -6.71
C ARG A 182 10.97 -0.35 -6.08
N SER A 183 11.17 -0.58 -4.79
CA SER A 183 12.43 -0.27 -4.12
C SER A 183 13.07 -1.46 -3.40
N GLY A 184 12.50 -2.66 -3.57
CA GLY A 184 13.02 -3.91 -3.01
C GLY A 184 12.80 -4.10 -1.52
N ARG A 185 11.98 -3.26 -0.87
CA ARG A 185 11.57 -3.43 0.53
C ARG A 185 10.25 -4.18 0.63
N VAL A 186 10.13 -5.24 -0.17
CA VAL A 186 8.92 -6.02 -0.34
C VAL A 186 8.49 -6.64 0.98
N GLN A 187 7.22 -6.52 1.32
CA GLN A 187 6.58 -7.25 2.42
C GLN A 187 5.74 -8.42 1.88
N PRO A 188 5.50 -9.46 2.68
CA PRO A 188 4.60 -10.55 2.29
C PRO A 188 3.22 -10.06 1.82
N GLU A 189 2.71 -9.00 2.43
CA GLU A 189 1.45 -8.35 2.09
C GLU A 189 1.48 -7.71 0.69
N ASP A 190 2.64 -7.23 0.23
CA ASP A 190 2.77 -6.68 -1.13
C ASP A 190 2.64 -7.80 -2.19
N ILE A 191 3.02 -9.04 -1.85
CA ILE A 191 2.81 -10.21 -2.72
C ILE A 191 1.33 -10.59 -2.76
N VAL A 192 0.66 -10.53 -1.61
CA VAL A 192 -0.79 -10.74 -1.52
C VAL A 192 -1.54 -9.72 -2.38
N LEU A 193 -1.09 -8.45 -2.42
CA LEU A 193 -1.62 -7.44 -3.33
C LEU A 193 -1.44 -7.86 -4.79
N LEU A 194 -0.22 -8.20 -5.22
CA LEU A 194 0.03 -8.56 -6.62
C LEU A 194 -0.82 -9.74 -7.09
N GLU A 195 -1.01 -10.76 -6.24
CA GLU A 195 -1.87 -11.90 -6.57
C GLU A 195 -3.35 -11.53 -6.62
N HIS A 196 -3.79 -10.61 -5.76
CA HIS A 196 -5.15 -10.06 -5.78
C HIS A 196 -5.41 -9.32 -7.09
N GLU A 197 -4.57 -8.33 -7.42
CA GLU A 197 -4.73 -7.52 -8.63
C GLU A 197 -4.62 -8.37 -9.91
N LEU A 198 -3.73 -9.37 -9.91
CA LEU A 198 -3.62 -10.29 -11.04
C LEU A 198 -4.86 -11.17 -11.20
N ALA A 199 -5.50 -11.56 -10.10
CA ALA A 199 -6.76 -12.29 -10.14
C ALA A 199 -7.89 -11.42 -10.69
N GLU A 200 -7.97 -10.12 -10.34
CA GLU A 200 -8.91 -9.18 -10.95
C GLU A 200 -8.69 -9.05 -12.46
N VAL A 201 -7.44 -8.82 -12.90
CA VAL A 201 -7.08 -8.75 -14.32
C VAL A 201 -7.53 -9.98 -15.08
N ARG A 202 -7.19 -11.18 -14.56
CA ARG A 202 -7.58 -12.45 -15.18
C ARG A 202 -9.11 -12.62 -15.22
N TYR A 203 -9.82 -12.12 -14.20
CA TYR A 203 -11.27 -12.18 -14.17
C TYR A 203 -11.89 -11.30 -15.25
N TYR A 204 -11.42 -10.06 -15.42
CA TYR A 204 -11.90 -9.16 -16.48
C TYR A 204 -11.60 -9.70 -17.88
N ASP A 205 -10.41 -10.26 -18.10
CA ASP A 205 -10.04 -10.89 -19.38
C ASP A 205 -10.99 -12.06 -19.71
N ALA A 206 -11.42 -12.83 -18.70
CA ALA A 206 -12.34 -13.95 -18.86
C ALA A 206 -13.82 -13.55 -18.92
N HIS A 207 -14.20 -12.39 -18.36
CA HIS A 207 -15.58 -11.93 -18.23
C HIS A 207 -15.73 -10.48 -18.75
N PRO A 208 -15.74 -10.28 -20.08
CA PRO A 208 -15.92 -8.95 -20.65
C PRO A 208 -17.23 -8.30 -20.17
N GLY A 209 -17.13 -7.10 -19.59
CA GLY A 209 -18.26 -6.36 -19.05
C GLY A 209 -18.64 -6.70 -17.60
N ALA A 210 -17.85 -7.55 -16.91
CA ALA A 210 -17.98 -7.74 -15.47
C ALA A 210 -17.86 -6.41 -14.71
N THR A 211 -18.55 -6.30 -13.57
CA THR A 211 -18.41 -5.13 -12.69
C THR A 211 -17.19 -5.24 -11.78
N TYR A 212 -16.77 -4.11 -11.22
CA TYR A 212 -15.74 -4.09 -10.18
C TYR A 212 -16.05 -5.03 -9.02
N GLU A 213 -17.28 -5.04 -8.53
CA GLU A 213 -17.68 -5.86 -7.39
C GLU A 213 -17.61 -7.37 -7.69
N GLU A 214 -17.80 -7.76 -8.95
CA GLU A 214 -17.63 -9.15 -9.39
C GLU A 214 -16.16 -9.53 -9.42
N ALA A 215 -15.32 -8.73 -10.08
CA ALA A 215 -13.88 -8.97 -10.17
C ALA A 215 -13.23 -9.00 -8.78
N HIS A 216 -13.53 -8.01 -7.94
CA HIS A 216 -12.98 -7.87 -6.60
C HIS A 216 -13.38 -9.03 -5.68
N ARG A 217 -14.64 -9.48 -5.77
CA ARG A 217 -15.11 -10.64 -5.00
C ARG A 217 -14.37 -11.92 -5.40
N GLU A 218 -14.13 -12.14 -6.69
CA GLU A 218 -13.36 -13.32 -7.12
C GLU A 218 -11.88 -13.20 -6.73
N ALA A 219 -11.29 -12.01 -6.83
CA ALA A 219 -9.92 -11.77 -6.40
C ALA A 219 -9.74 -12.01 -4.90
N ASN A 220 -10.70 -11.61 -4.06
CA ASN A 220 -10.68 -11.90 -2.62
C ASN A 220 -10.71 -13.41 -2.30
N ARG A 221 -11.28 -14.24 -3.19
CA ARG A 221 -11.22 -15.72 -3.02
C ARG A 221 -9.83 -16.29 -3.31
N VAL A 222 -9.05 -15.62 -4.15
CA VAL A 222 -7.66 -15.99 -4.47
C VAL A 222 -6.71 -15.43 -3.41
N SER A 223 -6.84 -14.14 -3.10
CA SER A 223 -5.95 -13.40 -2.21
C SER A 223 -6.72 -12.21 -1.60
N ASP A 224 -7.09 -12.31 -0.32
CA ASP A 224 -7.86 -11.27 0.38
C ASP A 224 -6.94 -10.17 0.95
N TRP A 225 -6.45 -9.29 0.09
CA TRP A 225 -5.45 -8.27 0.47
C TRP A 225 -6.01 -7.18 1.39
N GLN A 226 -7.27 -6.77 1.19
CA GLN A 226 -7.94 -5.73 2.01
C GLN A 226 -7.90 -6.04 3.52
N ASN A 227 -7.90 -7.33 3.89
CA ASN A 227 -7.84 -7.79 5.28
C ASN A 227 -6.41 -8.07 5.77
N ARG A 228 -5.41 -7.75 4.94
CA ARG A 228 -3.99 -7.99 5.18
C ARG A 228 -3.12 -6.76 4.93
N VAL A 229 -3.71 -5.57 4.91
CA VAL A 229 -2.95 -4.32 4.73
C VAL A 229 -1.96 -4.15 5.91
N PRO A 230 -0.66 -3.99 5.65
CA PRO A 230 0.33 -3.84 6.72
C PRO A 230 0.25 -2.44 7.34
N ALA A 231 0.88 -2.27 8.51
CA ALA A 231 1.05 -0.94 9.08
C ALA A 231 1.85 -0.03 8.12
N PRO A 232 1.53 1.29 8.05
CA PRO A 232 2.23 2.21 7.15
C PRO A 232 3.75 2.22 7.36
N THR A 233 4.52 2.24 6.27
CA THR A 233 6.01 2.33 6.32
C THR A 233 6.55 3.74 6.03
N TYR A 234 5.65 4.69 5.82
CA TYR A 234 5.91 6.11 5.57
C TYR A 234 6.76 6.35 4.32
N GLU A 235 6.43 5.65 3.23
CA GLU A 235 7.19 5.66 1.99
C GLU A 235 7.28 7.06 1.36
N ASP A 236 8.41 7.30 0.71
CA ASP A 236 8.72 8.55 0.01
C ASP A 236 8.65 8.31 -1.50
N TYR A 237 7.65 8.87 -2.17
CA TYR A 237 7.49 8.61 -3.61
C TYR A 237 8.62 9.21 -4.46
N LEU A 238 9.39 10.18 -3.95
CA LEU A 238 10.55 10.76 -4.65
C LEU A 238 11.86 10.03 -4.35
N ARG A 239 11.86 9.02 -3.46
CA ARG A 239 13.07 8.26 -3.15
C ARG A 239 13.60 7.56 -4.40
N SER A 240 14.91 7.67 -4.66
CA SER A 240 15.55 6.95 -5.76
C SER A 240 15.42 5.43 -5.59
N TRP A 241 15.11 4.77 -6.69
CA TRP A 241 14.84 3.34 -6.78
C TRP A 241 15.44 2.69 -8.03
N ARG A 242 16.04 3.50 -8.92
CA ARG A 242 16.89 3.08 -10.04
C ARG A 242 18.35 3.17 -9.64
#